data_AF-A0A4Q0SXQ3-F1
#
_entry.id   AF-A0A4Q0SXQ3-F1
#
_cell.length_a   1.000
_cell.length_b   1.000
_cell.length_c   1.000
_cell.angle_alpha   90.00
_cell.angle_beta   90.00
_cell.angle_gamma   90.00
#
_symmetry.space_group_name_H-M   'P 1'
#
loop_
_entity.id
_entity.type
_entity.pdbx_description
1 polymer ?
#
loop_
_entity_poly.entity_id
_entity_poly.type
_entity_poly.pdbx_seq_one_letter_code
_entity_poly.pdbx_strand_id
1 'polypeptide(L)' 'MERLREDGKVKPLVGVGCSPVLVDATREELMNRIGQGRRANLTSFPDKNGPISWPSFDMKAALAGAF' A
#
# COMPACT_ATOMS: atom_id res chain seq x y z
N MET A 1 1.99 6.49 3.88
CA MET A 1 1.02 6.19 4.96
C MET A 1 1.13 7.17 6.13
N GLU A 2 2.34 7.63 6.49
CA GLU A 2 2.59 8.66 7.52
C GLU A 2 1.55 9.80 7.51
N ARG A 3 1.46 10.52 6.40
CA ARG A 3 0.53 11.67 6.25
C ARG A 3 -0.94 11.32 6.44
N LEU A 4 -1.39 10.12 6.05
CA LEU A 4 -2.78 9.72 6.27
C LEU A 4 -3.06 9.45 7.76
N ARG A 5 -2.05 8.99 8.51
CA ARG A 5 -2.12 8.82 9.96
C ARG A 5 -2.10 10.17 10.66
N GLU A 6 -1.21 11.08 10.25
CA GLU A 6 -1.15 12.46 10.75
C GLU A 6 -2.48 13.21 10.54
N ASP A 7 -3.12 13.01 9.38
CA ASP A 7 -4.41 13.61 9.05
C ASP A 7 -5.61 12.94 9.75
N GLY A 8 -5.38 11.93 10.61
CA GLY A 8 -6.45 11.19 11.30
C GLY A 8 -7.35 10.36 10.39
N LYS A 9 -6.95 10.14 9.13
CA LYS A 9 -7.73 9.41 8.12
C LYS A 9 -7.54 7.89 8.19
N VAL A 10 -6.69 7.38 9.08
CA VAL A 10 -6.42 5.94 9.22
C VAL A 10 -7.07 5.43 10.50
N LYS A 11 -8.03 4.52 10.37
CA LYS A 11 -8.70 3.85 11.48
C LYS A 11 -8.30 2.37 11.51
N PRO A 12 -7.81 1.83 12.64
CA PRO A 12 -7.47 0.42 12.73
C PRO A 12 -8.73 -0.45 12.60
N LEU A 13 -8.57 -1.61 11.96
CA LEU A 13 -9.61 -2.63 11.87
C LEU A 13 -9.13 -3.90 12.58
N VAL A 14 -10.09 -4.70 13.06
CA VAL A 14 -9.80 -6.03 13.60
C VAL A 14 -9.42 -6.95 12.43
N GLY A 15 -8.28 -7.63 12.53
CA GLY A 15 -7.79 -8.57 11.53
C GLY A 15 -7.12 -9.79 12.15
N VAL A 16 -7.13 -10.90 11.42
CA VAL A 16 -6.43 -12.14 11.79
C VAL A 16 -5.21 -12.28 10.90
N GLY A 17 -4.01 -12.35 11.50
CA GLY A 17 -2.75 -12.50 10.76
C GLY A 17 -2.31 -11.24 9.99
N CYS A 18 -2.95 -10.08 10.20
CA CYS A 18 -2.54 -8.81 9.60
C CYS A 18 -2.98 -7.62 10.47
N SER A 19 -2.57 -6.41 10.09
CA SER A 19 -2.99 -5.15 10.72
C SER A 19 -3.78 -4.29 9.72
N PRO A 20 -5.04 -4.65 9.44
CA PRO A 20 -5.83 -3.95 8.44
C PRO A 20 -6.23 -2.56 8.95
N VAL A 21 -6.41 -1.63 8.01
CA VAL A 21 -6.84 -0.26 8.31
C VAL A 21 -7.91 0.19 7.33
N LEU A 22 -8.87 0.98 7.83
CA LEU A 22 -9.79 1.75 7.01
C LEU A 22 -9.18 3.13 6.75
N VAL A 23 -9.18 3.55 5.49
CA VAL A 23 -8.78 4.91 5.10
C VAL A 23 -10.04 5.71 4.78
N ASP A 24 -10.28 6.75 5.57
CA ASP A 24 -11.43 7.66 5.44
C ASP A 24 -11.12 8.76 4.42
N ALA A 25 -11.37 8.47 3.15
CA ALA A 25 -11.10 9.39 2.05
C ALA A 25 -11.98 9.08 0.83
N THR A 26 -12.26 10.10 0.02
CA THR A 26 -12.92 9.90 -1.28
C THR A 26 -11.92 9.35 -2.31
N ARG A 27 -12.45 8.78 -3.40
CA ARG A 27 -11.64 8.35 -4.54
C ARG A 27 -10.76 9.48 -5.07
N GLU A 28 -11.32 10.69 -5.24
CA GLU A 28 -10.59 11.84 -5.78
C GLU A 28 -9.45 12.27 -4.85
N GLU A 29 -9.70 12.33 -3.54
CA GLU A 29 -8.67 12.62 -2.54
C GLU A 29 -7.54 11.61 -2.59
N LEU A 30 -7.86 10.30 -2.67
CA LEU A 30 -6.87 9.23 -2.77
C LEU A 30 -6.06 9.34 -4.06
N MET A 31 -6.71 9.53 -5.21
CA MET A 31 -6.04 9.65 -6.50
C MET A 31 -5.13 10.87 -6.57
N ASN A 32 -5.55 12.00 -6.01
CA ASN A 32 -4.71 13.19 -5.94
C ASN A 32 -3.46 12.93 -5.09
N ARG A 33 -3.62 12.29 -3.92
CA ARG A 33 -2.49 11.93 -3.05
C ARG A 33 -1.53 10.94 -3.70
N ILE A 34 -2.03 9.91 -4.38
CA ILE A 34 -1.20 8.97 -5.15
C ILE A 34 -0.41 9.73 -6.22
N GLY A 35 -1.06 10.64 -6.93
CA GLY A 35 -0.41 11.49 -7.93
C GLY A 35 0.68 12.38 -7.35
N GLN A 36 0.47 12.96 -6.16
CA GLN A 36 1.49 13.74 -5.46
C GLN A 36 2.69 12.87 -5.04
N GLY A 37 2.43 11.69 -4.46
CA GLY A 37 3.47 10.74 -4.08
C GLY A 37 4.33 10.30 -5.26
N ARG A 38 3.69 10.01 -6.41
CA ARG A 38 4.40 9.70 -7.66
C ARG A 38 5.27 10.87 -8.13
N ARG A 39 4.75 12.09 -8.17
CA ARG A 39 5.55 13.28 -8.58
C ARG A 39 6.74 13.54 -7.67
N ALA A 40 6.60 13.21 -6.39
CA ALA A 40 7.66 13.32 -5.39
C ALA A 40 8.59 12.09 -5.35
N ASN A 41 8.44 11.11 -6.26
CA ASN A 41 9.17 9.84 -6.27
C ASN A 41 9.09 9.04 -4.95
N LEU A 42 8.00 9.23 -4.19
CA LEU A 42 7.73 8.49 -2.95
C LEU A 42 6.94 7.20 -3.18
N THR A 43 6.42 7.01 -4.39
CA THR A 43 5.71 5.81 -4.81
C THR A 43 6.49 5.15 -5.93
N SER A 44 7.01 3.95 -5.71
CA SER A 44 7.62 3.15 -6.77
C SER A 44 6.59 2.90 -7.86
N PHE A 45 6.89 3.36 -9.07
CA PHE A 45 6.05 3.16 -10.25
C PHE A 45 6.95 2.62 -11.38
N PRO A 46 6.49 1.64 -12.17
CA PRO A 46 7.30 1.10 -13.26
C PRO A 46 7.69 2.18 -14.28
N ASP A 47 8.96 2.19 -14.69
CA ASP A 47 9.46 3.11 -15.73
C ASP A 47 8.89 2.79 -17.13
N LYS A 48 8.45 1.54 -17.33
CA LYS A 48 7.96 1.03 -18.60
C LYS A 48 6.61 0.34 -18.41
N ASN A 49 5.75 0.52 -19.40
CA ASN A 49 4.52 -0.25 -19.50
C ASN A 49 4.85 -1.71 -19.84
N GLY A 50 4.10 -2.64 -19.26
CA GLY A 50 4.28 -4.06 -19.48
C GLY A 50 3.64 -4.90 -18.38
N PRO A 51 3.72 -6.23 -18.49
CA PRO A 51 3.25 -7.13 -17.46
C PRO A 51 4.01 -6.89 -16.15
N ILE A 52 3.28 -6.80 -15.04
CA ILE A 52 3.87 -6.78 -13.70
C ILE A 52 4.25 -8.22 -13.36
N SER A 53 5.54 -8.48 -13.14
CA SER A 53 6.01 -9.74 -12.56
C SER A 53 5.75 -9.70 -11.06
N TRP A 54 4.70 -10.39 -10.63
CA TRP A 54 4.45 -10.58 -9.21
C TRP A 54 5.43 -11.61 -8.65
N PRO A 55 6.03 -11.37 -7.48
CA PRO A 55 6.85 -12.39 -6.83
C PRO A 55 6.01 -13.64 -6.57
N SER A 56 6.58 -14.82 -6.82
CA SER A 56 5.91 -16.07 -6.45
C SER A 56 6.01 -16.25 -4.93
N PHE A 57 4.88 -16.14 -4.24
CA PHE A 57 4.82 -16.49 -2.83
C PHE A 57 4.72 -18.02 -2.72
N ASP A 58 5.86 -18.68 -2.50
CA ASP A 58 5.87 -20.08 -2.09
C ASP A 58 5.33 -20.16 -0.65
N MET A 59 4.29 -20.96 -0.43
CA MET A 59 3.75 -21.24 0.90
C MET A 59 4.83 -21.70 1.87
N LYS A 60 5.84 -22.45 1.39
CA LYS A 60 6.93 -22.93 2.24
C LYS A 60 7.83 -21.78 2.71
N ALA A 61 8.12 -20.81 1.85
CA ALA A 61 8.89 -19.62 2.21
C ALA A 61 8.09 -18.70 3.16
N ALA A 62 6.78 -18.56 2.92
CA ALA A 62 5.90 -17.76 3.77
C ALA A 62 5.76 -18.35 5.19
N LEU A 63 5.66 -19.67 5.30
CA LEU A 63 5.58 -20.37 6.59
C LEU A 63 6.94 -20.47 7.30
N ALA A 64 8.05 -20.26 6.60
CA ALA A 64 9.40 -20.22 7.18
C ALA A 64 9.77 -18.86 7.81
N GLY A 65 8.89 -17.86 7.75
CA GLY A 65 9.13 -16.54 8.35
C GLY A 65 10.14 -15.67 7.59
N ALA A 66 10.41 -15.98 6.32
CA ALA A 66 11.37 -15.25 5.50
C ALA A 66 10.66 -14.13 4.71
N PHE A 67 10.25 -13.05 5.40
CA PHE A 67 9.96 -11.74 4.83
C PHE A 67 10.36 -10.64 5.82
#